data_AF-A0A524LL07-F1
#
_entry.id   AF-A0A524LL07-F1
#
_cell.length_a   1.000
_cell.length_b   1.000
_cell.length_c   1.000
_cell.angle_alpha   90.00
_cell.angle_beta   90.00
_cell.angle_gamma   90.00
#
_symmetry.space_group_name_H-M   'P 1'
#
loop_
_entity.id
_entity.type
_entity.pdbx_description
1 polymer ?
#
loop_
_entity_poly.entity_id
_entity_poly.type
_entity_poly.pdbx_seq_one_letter_code
_entity_poly.pdbx_strand_id
1 'polypeptide(L)'
;MLVVRATTDIVERGIRKGDEFRLYIVDAHHHMGKEKSHRNTPSGSYDFYASLWFEMQKIAKQKMDEDALLFEPIRVEGPDLSSRCFDSRKTWARLNHGWLVDRTIVFPYTDDYAIPQNQKEPWFKVSNDKIAGWTTRAPHSTRLIGFARVDPMDEKREKGLAVKELERSIQDLGLRGLKLHPLAQLFVDSIEGKMTKDVVKRAGELGIPVIFDTRNITTVLKIKNLVESIRNDPECGTAMRGLKVILAHCGMSPGAPRLYEALRDPAIFAETSTLHDLDVPVLFESAVERLSRTDYSWSEKILFGTDFSFLSVQAADIILFLLSHDFPGSLADAQRILGGNALALIQKPFSTSAGAQTTPVEYTTGDVGGKKQVTLENALLNLLNDEKWDLSSLDLMLPPSGTWPEPIKLSDGGFNGVYLDSYVMCLRSHDLDKEIHIWMRRTTGESLSCSLLSTKGMARIDTAEYASQSFNPVLIRTLSDHSVTLKSSDDLIEKVLSQLT
;
A
#
# COMPACT_ATOMS: atom_id res chain seq x y z
N MET A 1 -4.97 4.63 -12.33
CA MET A 1 -3.66 4.64 -12.96
C MET A 1 -3.56 5.90 -13.78
N LEU A 2 -2.48 6.63 -13.57
CA LEU A 2 -2.14 7.83 -14.33
C LEU A 2 -1.51 7.42 -15.65
N VAL A 3 -2.03 7.88 -16.78
CA VAL A 3 -1.38 7.70 -18.08
C VAL A 3 -0.63 8.97 -18.44
N VAL A 4 0.63 8.80 -18.78
CA VAL A 4 1.53 9.88 -19.20
C VAL A 4 2.06 9.66 -20.60
N ARG A 5 2.45 10.73 -21.30
CA ARG A 5 2.99 10.69 -22.66
C ARG A 5 4.33 11.43 -22.72
N ALA A 6 5.34 10.81 -23.32
CA ALA A 6 6.62 11.46 -23.54
C ALA A 6 6.47 12.69 -24.45
N THR A 7 6.99 13.84 -24.01
CA THR A 7 6.89 15.13 -24.73
C THR A 7 8.00 15.32 -25.77
N THR A 8 9.10 14.58 -25.60
CA THR A 8 10.30 14.57 -26.43
C THR A 8 10.90 13.17 -26.54
N ASP A 9 11.91 13.00 -27.41
CA ASP A 9 12.68 11.76 -27.52
C ASP A 9 13.69 11.65 -26.39
N ILE A 10 13.73 10.50 -25.70
CA ILE A 10 14.68 10.19 -24.61
C ILE A 10 15.55 9.02 -25.10
N VAL A 11 16.53 9.36 -25.94
CA VAL A 11 17.32 8.40 -26.74
C VAL A 11 18.02 7.37 -25.86
N GLU A 12 18.59 7.78 -24.73
CA GLU A 12 19.29 6.89 -23.78
C GLU A 12 18.42 5.81 -23.14
N ARG A 13 17.09 5.98 -23.19
CA ARG A 13 16.10 5.03 -22.67
C ARG A 13 15.28 4.37 -23.79
N GLY A 14 15.52 4.73 -25.05
CA GLY A 14 14.74 4.24 -26.19
C GLY A 14 13.27 4.69 -26.19
N ILE A 15 12.93 5.76 -25.47
CA ILE A 15 11.58 6.32 -25.42
C ILE A 15 11.45 7.37 -26.52
N ARG A 16 10.39 7.28 -27.32
CA ARG A 16 10.10 8.26 -28.38
C ARG A 16 9.02 9.21 -27.93
N LYS A 17 9.05 10.43 -28.47
CA LYS A 17 7.97 11.40 -28.33
C LYS A 17 6.65 10.75 -28.72
N GLY A 18 5.65 10.89 -27.85
CA GLY A 18 4.33 10.31 -28.05
C GLY A 18 4.14 8.89 -27.51
N ASP A 19 5.21 8.20 -27.08
CA ASP A 19 5.05 6.94 -26.35
C ASP A 19 4.28 7.20 -25.05
N GLU A 20 3.27 6.37 -24.76
CA GLU A 20 2.42 6.49 -23.57
C GLU A 20 2.76 5.42 -22.53
N PHE A 21 2.70 5.75 -21.24
CA PHE A 21 3.05 4.87 -20.12
C PHE A 21 1.97 4.90 -19.04
N ARG A 22 1.80 3.79 -18.33
CA ARG A 22 0.91 3.69 -17.16
C ARG A 22 1.72 3.83 -15.88
N LEU A 23 1.29 4.71 -14.99
CA LEU A 23 1.83 4.82 -13.64
C LEU A 23 0.78 4.40 -12.60
N TYR A 24 1.19 3.53 -11.68
CA TYR A 24 0.38 3.08 -10.56
C TYR A 24 0.71 3.92 -9.32
N ILE A 25 -0.29 4.57 -8.72
CA ILE A 25 -0.10 5.53 -7.63
C ILE A 25 -0.73 5.02 -6.33
N VAL A 26 0.05 5.06 -5.25
CA VAL A 26 -0.39 4.76 -3.89
C VAL A 26 -0.16 5.99 -3.01
N ASP A 27 -1.24 6.55 -2.47
CA ASP A 27 -1.15 7.56 -1.43
C ASP A 27 -0.80 6.87 -0.10
N ALA A 28 0.42 7.08 0.40
CA ALA A 28 0.90 6.44 1.62
C ALA A 28 0.48 7.16 2.91
N HIS A 29 -0.16 8.33 2.83
CA HIS A 29 -0.54 9.10 4.00
C HIS A 29 -1.90 9.78 3.77
N HIS A 30 -2.94 9.18 4.35
CA HIS A 30 -4.31 9.70 4.25
C HIS A 30 -5.07 9.52 5.57
N HIS A 31 -5.84 10.53 5.97
CA HIS A 31 -6.63 10.50 7.19
C HIS A 31 -8.11 10.27 6.90
N MET A 32 -8.73 9.33 7.59
CA MET A 32 -10.19 9.10 7.55
C MET A 32 -10.77 9.06 8.96
N GLY A 33 -12.06 9.40 9.09
CA GLY A 33 -12.73 9.51 10.39
C GLY A 33 -13.46 10.85 10.53
N LYS A 34 -13.62 11.31 11.77
CA LYS A 34 -14.35 12.53 12.08
C LYS A 34 -13.67 13.30 13.20
N GLU A 35 -13.32 14.54 12.95
CA GLU A 35 -12.80 15.47 13.95
C GLU A 35 -13.70 16.71 13.99
N LYS A 36 -14.52 16.85 15.03
CA LYS A 36 -15.51 17.92 15.20
C LYS A 36 -16.47 18.00 13.99
N SER A 37 -16.46 19.12 13.27
CA SER A 37 -17.28 19.31 12.06
C SER A 37 -16.66 18.67 10.82
N HIS A 38 -15.37 18.34 10.87
CA HIS A 38 -14.65 17.79 9.74
C HIS A 38 -14.82 16.27 9.67
N ARG A 39 -15.11 15.75 8.48
CA ARG A 39 -15.30 14.31 8.26
C ARG A 39 -14.74 13.92 6.90
N ASN A 40 -13.90 12.90 6.88
CA ASN A 40 -13.48 12.23 5.66
C ASN A 40 -13.92 10.76 5.69
N THR A 41 -14.44 10.30 4.56
CA THR A 41 -14.92 8.94 4.33
C THR A 41 -14.42 8.48 2.97
N PRO A 42 -14.52 7.19 2.61
CA PRO A 42 -14.08 6.72 1.28
C PRO A 42 -14.58 7.57 0.10
N SER A 43 -15.85 8.00 0.14
CA SER A 43 -16.41 8.89 -0.91
C SER A 43 -15.63 10.20 -1.00
N GLY A 44 -15.39 10.87 0.14
CA GLY A 44 -14.68 12.14 0.18
C GLY A 44 -13.24 12.04 -0.34
N SER A 45 -12.60 10.89 -0.12
CA SER A 45 -11.25 10.62 -0.66
C SER A 45 -11.27 10.44 -2.18
N TYR A 46 -12.26 9.75 -2.73
CA TYR A 46 -12.39 9.57 -4.18
C TYR A 46 -12.78 10.90 -4.88
N ASP A 47 -13.64 11.69 -4.25
CA ASP A 47 -13.97 13.06 -4.70
C ASP A 47 -12.75 13.96 -4.70
N PHE A 48 -11.90 13.85 -3.67
CA PHE A 48 -10.62 14.56 -3.60
C PHE A 48 -9.70 14.17 -4.76
N TYR A 49 -9.47 12.88 -5.02
CA TYR A 49 -8.58 12.47 -6.12
C TYR A 49 -9.11 12.87 -7.50
N ALA A 50 -10.43 12.89 -7.69
CA ALA A 50 -11.02 13.42 -8.92
C ALA A 50 -10.76 14.93 -9.05
N SER A 51 -10.90 15.69 -7.97
CA SER A 51 -10.60 17.12 -7.94
C SER A 51 -9.12 17.41 -8.16
N LEU A 52 -8.24 16.63 -7.52
CA LEU A 52 -6.79 16.72 -7.66
C LEU A 52 -6.35 16.49 -9.11
N TRP A 53 -6.97 15.53 -9.81
CA TRP A 53 -6.72 15.32 -11.24
C TRP A 53 -7.03 16.59 -12.06
N PHE A 54 -8.17 17.24 -11.83
CA PHE A 54 -8.51 18.46 -12.55
C PHE A 54 -7.55 19.62 -12.26
N GLU A 55 -7.14 19.79 -11.00
CA GLU A 55 -6.13 20.81 -10.66
C GLU A 55 -4.77 20.49 -11.28
N MET A 56 -4.34 19.23 -11.22
CA MET A 56 -3.09 18.78 -11.83
C MET A 56 -3.09 19.01 -13.35
N GLN A 57 -4.22 18.80 -14.05
CA GLN A 57 -4.33 19.10 -15.49
C GLN A 57 -4.15 20.59 -15.79
N LYS A 58 -4.65 21.49 -14.93
CA LYS A 58 -4.48 22.94 -15.11
C LYS A 58 -3.00 23.33 -14.96
N ILE A 59 -2.34 22.83 -13.92
CA ILE A 59 -0.92 23.09 -13.66
C ILE A 59 -0.05 22.48 -14.77
N ALA A 60 -0.36 21.25 -15.19
CA ALA A 60 0.35 20.57 -16.27
C ALA A 60 0.29 21.38 -17.57
N LYS A 61 -0.86 21.97 -17.91
CA LYS A 61 -0.98 22.82 -19.10
C LYS A 61 -0.02 24.01 -19.07
N GLN A 62 0.09 24.69 -17.93
CA GLN A 62 1.03 25.81 -17.77
C GLN A 62 2.48 25.33 -17.92
N LYS A 63 2.83 24.22 -17.27
CA LYS A 63 4.18 23.62 -17.36
C LYS A 63 4.52 23.12 -18.78
N MET A 64 3.53 22.67 -19.55
CA MET A 64 3.72 22.31 -20.96
C MET A 64 4.01 23.54 -21.82
N ASP A 65 3.32 24.67 -21.58
CA ASP A 65 3.59 25.93 -22.28
C ASP A 65 5.00 26.47 -21.97
N GLU A 66 5.55 26.12 -20.80
CA GLU A 66 6.91 26.44 -20.34
C GLU A 66 7.97 25.40 -20.74
N ASP A 67 7.59 24.32 -21.45
CA ASP A 67 8.47 23.20 -21.80
C ASP A 67 9.15 22.53 -20.57
N ALA A 68 8.45 22.49 -19.44
CA ALA A 68 8.98 21.98 -18.17
C ALA A 68 8.72 20.48 -17.93
N LEU A 69 7.85 19.84 -18.72
CA LEU A 69 7.48 18.43 -18.55
C LEU A 69 8.17 17.52 -19.56
N LEU A 70 8.80 16.46 -19.04
CA LEU A 70 9.32 15.35 -19.83
C LEU A 70 8.20 14.35 -20.19
N PHE A 71 7.21 14.22 -19.30
CA PHE A 71 6.02 13.40 -19.48
C PHE A 71 4.75 14.21 -19.18
N GLU A 72 3.87 14.33 -20.17
CA GLU A 72 2.58 14.99 -20.04
C GLU A 72 1.56 14.03 -19.42
N PRO A 73 0.87 14.38 -18.31
CA PRO A 73 -0.26 13.61 -17.81
C PRO A 73 -1.50 13.80 -18.71
N ILE A 74 -1.96 12.73 -19.36
CA ILE A 74 -3.00 12.83 -20.40
C ILE A 74 -4.37 12.29 -19.98
N ARG A 75 -4.43 11.26 -19.13
CA ARG A 75 -5.69 10.68 -18.62
C ARG A 75 -5.46 9.85 -17.36
N VAL A 76 -6.56 9.51 -16.69
CA VAL A 76 -6.59 8.51 -15.60
C VAL A 76 -7.54 7.38 -15.96
N GLU A 77 -7.18 6.15 -15.60
CA GLU A 77 -7.98 4.94 -15.84
C GLU A 77 -7.98 4.04 -14.60
N GLY A 78 -9.10 3.41 -14.24
CA GLY A 78 -9.13 2.50 -13.11
C GLY A 78 -8.50 1.14 -13.44
N PRO A 79 -7.81 0.45 -12.49
CA PRO A 79 -7.43 -0.94 -12.66
C PRO A 79 -8.67 -1.81 -12.95
N ASP A 80 -8.59 -2.71 -13.93
CA ASP A 80 -9.75 -3.42 -14.48
C ASP A 80 -10.58 -4.17 -13.41
N LEU A 81 -9.94 -5.07 -12.64
CA LEU A 81 -10.63 -5.87 -11.63
C LEU A 81 -11.25 -5.01 -10.51
N SER A 82 -10.50 -4.01 -10.01
CA SER A 82 -11.04 -3.08 -9.01
C SER A 82 -12.23 -2.29 -9.58
N SER A 83 -12.13 -1.79 -10.82
CA SER A 83 -13.23 -1.04 -11.47
C SER A 83 -14.48 -1.91 -11.64
N ARG A 84 -14.33 -3.15 -12.12
CA ARG A 84 -15.43 -4.11 -12.22
C ARG A 84 -16.03 -4.47 -10.85
N CYS A 85 -15.21 -4.52 -9.80
CA CYS A 85 -15.71 -4.70 -8.43
C CYS A 85 -16.64 -3.54 -8.04
N PHE A 86 -16.25 -2.28 -8.28
CA PHE A 86 -17.13 -1.14 -8.04
C PHE A 86 -18.41 -1.19 -8.91
N ASP A 87 -18.31 -1.60 -10.17
CA ASP A 87 -19.45 -1.66 -11.08
C ASP A 87 -20.41 -2.83 -10.82
N SER A 88 -19.97 -3.83 -10.04
CA SER A 88 -20.77 -5.03 -9.73
C SER A 88 -22.07 -4.73 -8.97
N ARG A 89 -22.14 -3.58 -8.28
CA ARG A 89 -23.36 -3.10 -7.59
C ARG A 89 -23.63 -1.64 -7.89
N LYS A 90 -24.89 -1.29 -8.15
CA LYS A 90 -25.31 0.10 -8.43
C LYS A 90 -24.91 1.09 -7.33
N THR A 91 -24.95 0.68 -6.07
CA THR A 91 -24.59 1.53 -4.91
C THR A 91 -23.09 1.79 -4.81
N TRP A 92 -22.27 0.92 -5.40
CA TRP A 92 -20.81 1.02 -5.46
C TRP A 92 -20.34 1.76 -6.72
N ALA A 93 -21.02 1.57 -7.86
CA ALA A 93 -20.67 2.17 -9.15
C ALA A 93 -20.56 3.71 -9.08
N ARG A 94 -21.38 4.36 -8.24
CA ARG A 94 -21.30 5.82 -8.00
C ARG A 94 -20.01 6.30 -7.33
N LEU A 95 -19.21 5.37 -6.80
CA LEU A 95 -17.92 5.62 -6.15
C LEU A 95 -16.73 5.19 -7.05
N ASN A 96 -17.02 4.79 -8.29
CA ASN A 96 -16.04 4.33 -9.27
C ASN A 96 -15.35 5.53 -9.99
N HIS A 97 -14.70 6.39 -9.21
CA HIS A 97 -14.01 7.57 -9.71
C HIS A 97 -12.78 7.93 -8.86
N GLY A 98 -12.07 8.98 -9.23
CA GLY A 98 -10.86 9.41 -8.51
C GLY A 98 -9.68 8.46 -8.72
N TRP A 99 -9.54 7.88 -9.92
CA TRP A 99 -8.49 6.91 -10.29
C TRP A 99 -7.12 7.54 -10.59
N LEU A 100 -6.91 8.81 -10.24
CA LEU A 100 -5.56 9.36 -10.14
C LEU A 100 -4.72 8.55 -9.13
N VAL A 101 -5.34 8.17 -8.02
CA VAL A 101 -4.72 7.32 -6.98
C VAL A 101 -5.40 5.94 -6.99
N ASP A 102 -4.59 4.90 -7.18
CA ASP A 102 -5.03 3.51 -7.30
C ASP A 102 -5.25 2.86 -5.95
N ARG A 103 -4.35 3.11 -4.99
CA ARG A 103 -4.47 2.67 -3.59
C ARG A 103 -4.24 3.79 -2.61
N THR A 104 -4.82 3.66 -1.42
CA THR A 104 -4.66 4.64 -0.35
C THR A 104 -4.43 3.94 0.97
N ILE A 105 -3.34 4.29 1.65
CA ILE A 105 -3.09 3.95 3.04
C ILE A 105 -3.85 4.95 3.90
N VAL A 106 -4.79 4.46 4.71
CA VAL A 106 -5.66 5.30 5.53
C VAL A 106 -5.47 5.00 7.01
N PHE A 107 -5.50 6.02 7.85
CA PHE A 107 -5.48 5.88 9.30
C PHE A 107 -6.35 6.93 10.00
N PRO A 108 -6.72 6.73 11.28
CA PRO A 108 -7.56 7.65 12.03
C PRO A 108 -6.97 9.07 12.19
N TYR A 109 -7.84 10.08 12.29
CA TYR A 109 -7.48 11.37 12.90
C TYR A 109 -7.17 11.22 14.39
N THR A 110 -6.80 12.32 15.05
CA THR A 110 -7.11 12.47 16.48
C THR A 110 -8.62 12.72 16.60
N ASP A 111 -9.41 11.72 16.21
CA ASP A 111 -10.83 11.87 15.94
C ASP A 111 -11.68 11.94 17.23
N ASP A 112 -12.93 12.31 17.05
CA ASP A 112 -13.98 12.29 18.07
C ASP A 112 -14.15 10.89 18.72
N TYR A 113 -13.59 9.84 18.12
CA TYR A 113 -13.68 8.46 18.56
C TYR A 113 -12.43 7.96 19.29
N ALA A 114 -11.36 8.78 19.32
CA ALA A 114 -10.07 8.39 19.86
C ALA A 114 -10.12 8.16 21.37
N ILE A 115 -10.93 8.95 22.09
CA ILE A 115 -11.02 8.91 23.54
C ILE A 115 -12.03 7.82 23.95
N PRO A 116 -11.62 6.82 24.75
CA PRO A 116 -12.51 5.75 25.17
C PRO A 116 -13.54 6.25 26.18
N GLN A 117 -14.73 5.65 26.17
CA GLN A 117 -15.76 5.92 27.19
C GLN A 117 -15.40 5.28 28.54
N ASN A 118 -14.66 4.16 28.51
CA ASN A 118 -14.18 3.45 29.68
C ASN A 118 -12.65 3.61 29.80
N GLN A 119 -12.17 4.02 30.97
CA GLN A 119 -10.73 4.23 31.19
C GLN A 119 -9.87 2.97 31.05
N LYS A 120 -10.47 1.77 31.07
CA LYS A 120 -9.78 0.49 30.81
C LYS A 120 -9.63 0.16 29.33
N GLU A 121 -10.28 0.90 28.43
CA GLU A 121 -10.16 0.69 26.99
C GLU A 121 -8.98 1.48 26.41
N PRO A 122 -8.31 0.95 25.38
CA PRO A 122 -7.25 1.66 24.69
C PRO A 122 -7.81 2.86 23.91
N TRP A 123 -7.01 3.91 23.77
CA TRP A 123 -7.32 4.99 22.85
C TRP A 123 -7.32 4.47 21.41
N PHE A 124 -8.10 5.14 20.56
CA PHE A 124 -8.30 4.80 19.15
C PHE A 124 -8.98 3.45 18.89
N LYS A 125 -9.44 2.71 19.90
CA LYS A 125 -10.13 1.43 19.71
C LYS A 125 -11.28 1.53 18.71
N VAL A 126 -12.19 2.48 18.94
CA VAL A 126 -13.37 2.71 18.08
C VAL A 126 -12.96 3.26 16.71
N SER A 127 -11.90 4.08 16.67
CA SER A 127 -11.35 4.63 15.43
C SER A 127 -10.78 3.51 14.55
N ASN A 128 -10.03 2.57 15.12
CA ASN A 128 -9.50 1.39 14.43
C ASN A 128 -10.63 0.48 13.93
N ASP A 129 -11.67 0.27 14.74
CA ASP A 129 -12.86 -0.50 14.34
C ASP A 129 -13.54 0.13 13.10
N LYS A 130 -13.61 1.47 13.04
CA LYS A 130 -14.17 2.20 11.88
C LYS A 130 -13.29 2.11 10.63
N ILE A 131 -11.97 2.27 10.78
CA ILE A 131 -11.03 2.13 9.65
C ILE A 131 -11.14 0.72 9.07
N ALA A 132 -11.09 -0.32 9.90
CA ALA A 132 -11.25 -1.69 9.46
C ALA A 132 -12.58 -1.90 8.72
N GLY A 133 -13.68 -1.34 9.25
CA GLY A 133 -15.00 -1.40 8.61
C GLY A 133 -15.05 -0.84 7.18
N TRP A 134 -14.12 0.04 6.80
CA TRP A 134 -13.97 0.51 5.41
C TRP A 134 -12.91 -0.26 4.62
N THR A 135 -11.78 -0.60 5.24
CA THR A 135 -10.62 -1.10 4.48
C THR A 135 -10.62 -2.61 4.27
N THR A 136 -11.49 -3.35 4.97
CA THR A 136 -11.54 -4.81 4.89
C THR A 136 -12.86 -5.31 4.30
N ARG A 137 -13.54 -4.48 3.52
CA ARG A 137 -14.83 -4.80 2.89
C ARG A 137 -14.94 -4.24 1.48
N ALA A 138 -15.63 -4.96 0.62
CA ALA A 138 -15.95 -4.51 -0.73
C ALA A 138 -16.83 -3.24 -0.71
N PRO A 139 -16.67 -2.34 -1.69
CA PRO A 139 -15.67 -2.37 -2.77
C PRO A 139 -14.35 -1.73 -2.33
N HIS A 140 -14.34 -1.08 -1.16
CA HIS A 140 -13.28 -0.20 -0.69
C HIS A 140 -11.97 -0.93 -0.41
N SER A 141 -12.00 -2.18 0.04
CA SER A 141 -10.82 -3.05 0.21
C SER A 141 -9.99 -3.27 -1.06
N THR A 142 -10.57 -3.03 -2.25
CA THR A 142 -9.84 -3.04 -3.53
C THR A 142 -9.06 -1.75 -3.79
N ARG A 143 -9.14 -0.76 -2.88
CA ARG A 143 -8.46 0.54 -2.97
C ARG A 143 -7.78 0.95 -1.67
N LEU A 144 -8.41 0.73 -0.53
CA LEU A 144 -7.97 1.23 0.77
C LEU A 144 -7.20 0.17 1.55
N ILE A 145 -6.18 0.62 2.27
CA ILE A 145 -5.36 -0.20 3.18
C ILE A 145 -5.34 0.50 4.52
N GLY A 146 -5.91 -0.12 5.55
CA GLY A 146 -6.06 0.48 6.87
C GLY A 146 -4.81 0.29 7.72
N PHE A 147 -4.31 1.37 8.33
CA PHE A 147 -3.31 1.32 9.39
C PHE A 147 -3.99 1.58 10.73
N ALA A 148 -3.54 0.84 11.75
CA ALA A 148 -3.92 1.05 13.13
C ALA A 148 -3.33 2.35 13.66
N ARG A 149 -4.00 2.94 14.64
CA ARG A 149 -3.44 3.99 15.48
C ARG A 149 -3.58 3.57 16.94
N VAL A 150 -2.54 3.79 17.72
CA VAL A 150 -2.53 3.53 19.17
C VAL A 150 -1.87 4.69 19.88
N ASP A 151 -2.16 4.85 21.17
CA ASP A 151 -1.42 5.76 22.03
C ASP A 151 -0.40 4.98 22.88
N PRO A 152 0.92 5.14 22.67
CA PRO A 152 1.92 4.51 23.53
C PRO A 152 1.72 4.83 25.03
N MET A 153 1.12 5.98 25.35
CA MET A 153 0.89 6.44 26.72
C MET A 153 -0.20 5.64 27.45
N ASP A 154 -0.96 4.80 26.75
CA ASP A 154 -1.92 3.88 27.36
C ASP A 154 -1.28 2.90 28.33
N GLU A 155 0.02 2.65 28.20
CA GLU A 155 0.83 1.88 29.15
C GLU A 155 0.77 2.45 30.58
N LYS A 156 0.56 3.77 30.73
CA LYS A 156 0.38 4.41 32.05
C LYS A 156 -0.95 4.08 32.71
N ARG A 157 -1.97 3.72 31.91
CA ARG A 157 -3.33 3.40 32.38
C ARG A 157 -3.44 1.92 32.71
N GLU A 158 -2.96 1.07 31.82
CA GLU A 158 -2.84 -0.37 32.05
C GLU A 158 -1.63 -0.94 31.30
N LYS A 159 -0.87 -1.81 31.97
CA LYS A 159 0.32 -2.45 31.40
C LYS A 159 -0.05 -3.25 30.14
N GLY A 160 0.65 -2.97 29.04
CA GLY A 160 0.49 -3.60 27.74
C GLY A 160 -0.72 -3.13 26.94
N LEU A 161 -1.48 -2.13 27.39
CA LEU A 161 -2.75 -1.75 26.77
C LEU A 161 -2.59 -1.29 25.31
N ALA A 162 -1.58 -0.46 25.03
CA ALA A 162 -1.25 0.00 23.67
C ALA A 162 -0.85 -1.17 22.75
N VAL A 163 -0.03 -2.08 23.29
CA VAL A 163 0.48 -3.26 22.56
C VAL A 163 -0.67 -4.23 22.25
N LYS A 164 -1.55 -4.50 23.20
CA LYS A 164 -2.74 -5.34 23.01
C LYS A 164 -3.67 -4.76 21.94
N GLU A 165 -3.87 -3.44 21.93
CA GLU A 165 -4.69 -2.79 20.90
C GLU A 165 -4.05 -2.88 19.51
N LEU A 166 -2.72 -2.74 19.43
CA LEU A 166 -2.00 -2.98 18.18
C LEU A 166 -2.21 -4.43 17.72
N GLU A 167 -2.00 -5.41 18.60
CA GLU A 167 -2.20 -6.83 18.27
C GLU A 167 -3.61 -7.11 17.77
N ARG A 168 -4.64 -6.64 18.49
CA ARG A 168 -6.05 -6.76 18.09
C ARG A 168 -6.30 -6.11 16.73
N SER A 169 -5.76 -4.91 16.51
CA SER A 169 -5.94 -4.18 15.26
C SER A 169 -5.35 -4.91 14.05
N ILE A 170 -4.22 -5.58 14.22
CA ILE A 170 -3.55 -6.28 13.13
C ILE A 170 -4.12 -7.69 12.96
N GLN A 171 -4.26 -8.42 14.07
CA GLN A 171 -4.63 -9.84 14.03
C GLN A 171 -6.14 -10.03 13.89
N ASP A 172 -6.98 -9.24 14.55
CA ASP A 172 -8.42 -9.47 14.54
C ASP A 172 -9.14 -8.61 13.51
N LEU A 173 -8.70 -7.34 13.36
CA LEU A 173 -9.30 -6.42 12.39
C LEU A 173 -8.63 -6.48 11.00
N GLY A 174 -7.40 -6.98 10.88
CA GLY A 174 -6.68 -7.07 9.61
C GLY A 174 -6.10 -5.74 9.12
N LEU A 175 -5.88 -4.76 10.01
CA LEU A 175 -5.11 -3.55 9.68
C LEU A 175 -3.65 -3.92 9.41
N ARG A 176 -2.94 -3.15 8.58
CA ARG A 176 -1.67 -3.56 7.95
C ARG A 176 -0.49 -2.64 8.22
N GLY A 177 -0.60 -1.77 9.20
CA GLY A 177 0.44 -0.83 9.58
C GLY A 177 0.07 -0.06 10.83
N LEU A 178 0.95 0.82 11.26
CA LEU A 178 0.79 1.61 12.48
C LEU A 178 1.10 3.08 12.20
N LYS A 179 0.19 3.98 12.59
CA LYS A 179 0.43 5.43 12.65
C LYS A 179 0.70 5.86 14.09
N LEU A 180 1.78 6.60 14.27
CA LEU A 180 2.12 7.31 15.50
C LEU A 180 2.25 8.80 15.21
N HIS A 181 1.73 9.64 16.09
CA HIS A 181 1.73 11.10 15.94
C HIS A 181 2.21 11.75 17.25
N PRO A 182 3.54 11.83 17.49
CA PRO A 182 4.12 12.29 18.74
C PRO A 182 3.60 13.65 19.23
N LEU A 183 3.35 14.61 18.33
CA LEU A 183 2.87 15.95 18.71
C LEU A 183 1.42 15.93 19.22
N ALA A 184 0.46 15.50 18.40
CA ALA A 184 -0.95 15.41 18.79
C ALA A 184 -1.22 14.43 19.94
N GLN A 185 -0.38 13.42 20.13
CA GLN A 185 -0.47 12.47 21.26
C GLN A 185 0.41 12.86 22.45
N LEU A 186 1.05 14.05 22.39
CA LEU A 186 1.80 14.66 23.50
C LEU A 186 2.94 13.78 24.07
N PHE A 187 3.66 13.06 23.21
CA PHE A 187 4.82 12.24 23.60
C PHE A 187 6.12 12.58 22.86
N VAL A 188 6.23 13.77 22.23
CA VAL A 188 7.44 14.24 21.50
C VAL A 188 8.73 14.11 22.33
N ASP A 189 8.65 14.34 23.65
CA ASP A 189 9.80 14.27 24.54
C ASP A 189 10.15 12.85 25.00
N SER A 190 9.24 11.90 24.81
CA SER A 190 9.41 10.50 25.20
C SER A 190 9.35 9.54 24.00
N ILE A 191 9.64 10.01 22.79
CA ILE A 191 9.72 9.16 21.58
C ILE A 191 10.70 7.99 21.81
N GLU A 192 11.86 8.25 22.42
CA GLU A 192 12.88 7.24 22.74
C GLU A 192 12.54 6.40 23.97
N GLY A 193 11.44 6.72 24.66
CA GLY A 193 11.02 6.07 25.89
C GLY A 193 10.54 4.63 25.69
N LYS A 194 10.56 3.86 26.78
CA LYS A 194 10.17 2.44 26.79
C LYS A 194 8.79 2.18 26.18
N MET A 195 7.80 3.02 26.48
CA MET A 195 6.42 2.86 26.01
C MET A 195 6.33 2.87 24.47
N THR A 196 7.00 3.83 23.84
CA THR A 196 7.10 3.90 22.37
C THR A 196 7.91 2.74 21.82
N LYS A 197 9.03 2.38 22.48
CA LYS A 197 9.86 1.24 22.10
C LYS A 197 9.07 -0.06 22.07
N ASP A 198 8.25 -0.34 23.08
CA ASP A 198 7.45 -1.56 23.16
C ASP A 198 6.46 -1.68 21.99
N VAL A 199 5.78 -0.58 21.65
CA VAL A 199 4.83 -0.54 20.52
C VAL A 199 5.56 -0.72 19.17
N VAL A 200 6.67 -0.01 18.95
CA VAL A 200 7.44 -0.11 17.70
C VAL A 200 8.13 -1.46 17.57
N LYS A 201 8.66 -2.01 18.67
CA LYS A 201 9.17 -3.39 18.73
C LYS A 201 8.07 -4.36 18.30
N ARG A 202 6.87 -4.23 18.85
CA ARG A 202 5.76 -5.12 18.49
C ARG A 202 5.37 -5.01 17.01
N ALA A 203 5.34 -3.80 16.46
CA ALA A 203 5.10 -3.59 15.03
C ALA A 203 6.15 -4.32 14.16
N GLY A 204 7.42 -4.25 14.55
CA GLY A 204 8.50 -5.01 13.89
C GLY A 204 8.31 -6.52 13.99
N GLU A 205 7.87 -7.05 15.14
CA GLU A 205 7.59 -8.49 15.31
C GLU A 205 6.40 -8.97 14.47
N LEU A 206 5.39 -8.12 14.30
CA LEU A 206 4.24 -8.39 13.44
C LEU A 206 4.57 -8.25 11.94
N GLY A 207 5.72 -7.62 11.63
CA GLY A 207 6.20 -7.35 10.28
C GLY A 207 5.36 -6.30 9.55
N ILE A 208 4.94 -5.25 10.27
CA ILE A 208 4.14 -4.15 9.71
C ILE A 208 4.92 -2.83 9.71
N PRO A 209 4.69 -1.94 8.72
CA PRO A 209 5.29 -0.61 8.71
C PRO A 209 4.72 0.30 9.79
N VAL A 210 5.58 1.18 10.32
CA VAL A 210 5.23 2.23 11.27
C VAL A 210 5.49 3.59 10.64
N ILE A 211 4.45 4.41 10.47
CA ILE A 211 4.59 5.80 10.04
C ILE A 211 4.53 6.73 11.23
N PHE A 212 5.54 7.58 11.38
CA PHE A 212 5.59 8.65 12.37
C PHE A 212 5.26 9.97 11.72
N ASP A 213 4.33 10.72 12.35
CA ASP A 213 4.24 12.15 12.09
C ASP A 213 5.53 12.84 12.55
N THR A 214 6.17 13.59 11.66
CA THR A 214 7.39 14.32 12.00
C THR A 214 7.22 15.80 11.73
N ARG A 215 7.75 16.63 12.64
CA ARG A 215 7.53 18.09 12.61
C ARG A 215 8.81 18.91 12.44
N ASN A 216 9.95 18.30 12.71
CA ASN A 216 11.26 18.91 12.56
C ASN A 216 12.34 17.83 12.63
N ILE A 217 13.58 18.24 12.35
CA ILE A 217 14.74 17.36 12.35
C ILE A 217 15.03 16.73 13.71
N THR A 218 14.68 17.38 14.83
CA THR A 218 14.87 16.80 16.17
C THR A 218 13.97 15.58 16.37
N THR A 219 12.73 15.61 15.89
CA THR A 219 11.83 14.45 15.89
C THR A 219 12.43 13.30 15.08
N VAL A 220 12.98 13.59 13.88
CA VAL A 220 13.65 12.58 13.04
C VAL A 220 14.80 11.89 13.78
N LEU A 221 15.65 12.67 14.46
CA LEU A 221 16.77 12.11 15.22
C LEU A 221 16.32 11.24 16.40
N LYS A 222 15.28 11.65 17.13
CA LYS A 222 14.71 10.82 18.21
C LYS A 222 14.16 9.49 17.68
N ILE A 223 13.51 9.50 16.50
CA ILE A 223 13.02 8.27 15.86
C ILE A 223 14.19 7.39 15.40
N LYS A 224 15.24 7.98 14.81
CA LYS A 224 16.47 7.27 14.46
C LYS A 224 17.10 6.58 15.68
N ASN A 225 17.25 7.31 16.78
CA ASN A 225 17.79 6.76 18.03
C ASN A 225 16.92 5.64 18.61
N LEU A 226 15.58 5.75 18.49
CA LEU A 226 14.66 4.69 18.85
C LEU A 226 14.91 3.41 18.04
N VAL A 227 15.07 3.55 16.71
CA VAL A 227 15.42 2.41 15.83
C VAL A 227 16.76 1.80 16.22
N GLU A 228 17.78 2.63 16.50
CA GLU A 228 19.09 2.16 16.98
C GLU A 228 18.99 1.43 18.33
N SER A 229 18.14 1.91 19.25
CA SER A 229 17.88 1.26 20.53
C SER A 229 17.21 -0.12 20.38
N ILE A 230 16.32 -0.28 19.38
CA ILE A 230 15.73 -1.58 19.04
C ILE A 230 16.79 -2.48 18.41
N ARG A 231 17.60 -1.95 17.48
CA ARG A 231 18.66 -2.70 16.80
C ARG A 231 19.71 -3.25 17.76
N ASN A 232 20.10 -2.47 18.77
CA ASN A 232 21.15 -2.81 19.73
C ASN A 232 20.65 -3.63 20.92
N ASP A 233 19.34 -3.93 20.98
CA ASP A 233 18.74 -4.74 22.04
C ASP A 233 18.69 -6.22 21.61
N PRO A 234 19.42 -7.13 22.29
CA PRO A 234 19.44 -8.55 21.94
C PRO A 234 18.06 -9.22 21.94
N GLU A 235 17.10 -8.71 22.70
CA GLU A 235 15.72 -9.24 22.75
C GLU A 235 14.84 -8.75 21.58
N CYS A 236 15.37 -7.87 20.73
CA CYS A 236 14.64 -7.24 19.64
C CYS A 236 15.06 -7.76 18.25
N GLY A 237 15.85 -8.84 18.17
CA GLY A 237 16.33 -9.38 16.89
C GLY A 237 15.20 -9.75 15.90
N THR A 238 14.09 -10.30 16.38
CA THR A 238 12.90 -10.57 15.54
C THR A 238 12.24 -9.28 15.09
N ALA A 239 12.06 -8.31 16.00
CA ALA A 239 11.47 -7.02 15.69
C ALA A 239 12.27 -6.30 14.59
N MET A 240 13.58 -6.25 14.73
CA MET A 240 14.46 -5.54 13.79
C MET A 240 14.43 -6.13 12.37
N ARG A 241 14.19 -7.44 12.21
CA ARG A 241 14.05 -8.07 10.88
C ARG A 241 12.80 -7.60 10.13
N GLY A 242 11.70 -7.36 10.84
CA GLY A 242 10.44 -6.90 10.25
C GLY A 242 10.23 -5.38 10.31
N LEU A 243 11.08 -4.64 11.03
CA LEU A 243 10.88 -3.22 11.28
C LEU A 243 11.06 -2.38 10.02
N LYS A 244 10.03 -1.59 9.71
CA LYS A 244 10.02 -0.54 8.69
C LYS A 244 9.41 0.71 9.30
N VAL A 245 10.12 1.83 9.24
CA VAL A 245 9.75 3.11 9.83
C VAL A 245 9.70 4.17 8.75
N ILE A 246 8.56 4.81 8.59
CA ILE A 246 8.31 5.88 7.61
C ILE A 246 8.28 7.21 8.35
N LEU A 247 9.09 8.15 7.90
CA LEU A 247 9.12 9.54 8.37
C LEU A 247 8.18 10.35 7.47
N ALA A 248 6.98 10.67 7.97
CA ALA A 248 6.01 11.50 7.26
C ALA A 248 6.54 12.92 7.07
N HIS A 249 6.01 13.64 6.08
CA HIS A 249 6.31 15.05 5.84
C HIS A 249 7.79 15.34 5.54
N CYS A 250 8.50 14.28 5.15
CA CYS A 250 9.96 14.08 5.13
C CYS A 250 10.74 14.88 6.18
N GLY A 251 10.25 14.92 7.42
CA GLY A 251 10.95 15.59 8.52
C GLY A 251 10.82 17.10 8.59
N MET A 252 10.00 17.72 7.72
CA MET A 252 9.79 19.17 7.51
C MET A 252 11.09 20.00 7.41
N SER A 253 12.16 19.37 6.97
CA SER A 253 13.42 20.01 6.61
C SER A 253 14.07 19.17 5.51
N PRO A 254 13.49 19.13 4.30
CA PRO A 254 13.87 18.21 3.22
C PRO A 254 15.35 18.33 2.85
N GLY A 255 15.97 19.52 2.97
CA GLY A 255 17.38 19.72 2.68
C GLY A 255 18.35 19.39 3.83
N ALA A 256 17.86 18.99 5.02
CA ALA A 256 18.72 18.80 6.18
C ALA A 256 19.61 17.55 6.03
N PRO A 257 20.95 17.65 6.16
CA PRO A 257 21.85 16.50 6.04
C PRO A 257 21.51 15.34 7.00
N ARG A 258 21.04 15.68 8.20
CA ARG A 258 20.64 14.71 9.23
C ARG A 258 19.42 13.86 8.84
N LEU A 259 18.57 14.33 7.92
CA LEU A 259 17.48 13.52 7.39
C LEU A 259 18.07 12.34 6.61
N TYR A 260 19.02 12.61 5.72
CA TYR A 260 19.68 11.59 4.90
C TYR A 260 20.58 10.66 5.71
N GLU A 261 21.16 11.14 6.82
CA GLU A 261 21.82 10.27 7.79
C GLU A 261 20.84 9.24 8.40
N ALA A 262 19.59 9.63 8.67
CA ALA A 262 18.56 8.71 9.13
C ALA A 262 18.09 7.78 8.01
N LEU A 263 17.85 8.30 6.80
CA LEU A 263 17.38 7.51 5.65
C LEU A 263 18.40 6.46 5.18
N ARG A 264 19.68 6.62 5.52
CA ARG A 264 20.71 5.58 5.29
C ARG A 264 20.40 4.27 6.01
N ASP A 265 19.70 4.30 7.13
CA ASP A 265 19.29 3.09 7.84
C ASP A 265 18.31 2.28 6.97
N PRO A 266 18.53 0.98 6.72
CA PRO A 266 17.68 0.15 5.85
C PRO A 266 16.22 0.01 6.34
N ALA A 267 15.95 0.30 7.61
CA ALA A 267 14.62 0.28 8.18
C ALA A 267 13.88 1.63 8.07
N ILE A 268 14.56 2.73 7.71
CA ILE A 268 13.96 4.08 7.71
C ILE A 268 13.68 4.56 6.28
N PHE A 269 12.51 5.14 6.06
CA PHE A 269 11.99 5.63 4.78
C PHE A 269 11.42 7.04 4.96
N ALA A 270 11.35 7.81 3.87
CA ALA A 270 10.73 9.12 3.80
C ALA A 270 9.36 9.03 3.12
N GLU A 271 8.46 9.94 3.48
CA GLU A 271 7.17 10.14 2.83
C GLU A 271 7.00 11.65 2.54
N THR A 272 6.35 12.01 1.44
CA THR A 272 6.45 13.32 0.77
C THR A 272 5.31 14.30 1.04
N SER A 273 4.30 13.92 1.81
CA SER A 273 3.16 14.78 2.10
C SER A 273 3.60 16.13 2.69
N THR A 274 2.75 17.15 2.53
CA THR A 274 3.00 18.56 2.94
C THR A 274 4.10 19.33 2.18
N LEU A 275 5.00 18.66 1.44
CA LEU A 275 6.03 19.35 0.66
C LEU A 275 5.41 20.16 -0.48
N HIS A 276 5.94 21.34 -0.72
CA HIS A 276 5.44 22.29 -1.73
C HIS A 276 6.56 23.16 -2.27
N ASP A 277 6.35 23.76 -3.43
CA ASP A 277 7.27 24.71 -4.05
C ASP A 277 8.72 24.18 -4.08
N LEU A 278 9.66 24.93 -3.49
CA LEU A 278 11.09 24.64 -3.49
C LEU A 278 11.49 23.45 -2.60
N ASP A 279 10.62 23.01 -1.69
CA ASP A 279 10.91 21.83 -0.85
C ASP A 279 10.95 20.54 -1.68
N VAL A 280 10.18 20.50 -2.77
CA VAL A 280 10.06 19.35 -3.66
C VAL A 280 11.39 19.01 -4.34
N PRO A 281 12.00 19.89 -5.16
CA PRO A 281 13.29 19.61 -5.79
C PRO A 281 14.39 19.34 -4.77
N VAL A 282 14.41 20.09 -3.65
CA VAL A 282 15.43 19.96 -2.61
C VAL A 282 15.48 18.55 -2.02
N LEU A 283 14.32 17.91 -1.77
CA LEU A 283 14.28 16.53 -1.28
C LEU A 283 14.94 15.57 -2.27
N PHE A 284 14.54 15.63 -3.55
CA PHE A 284 14.97 14.66 -4.56
C PHE A 284 16.44 14.83 -4.93
N GLU A 285 16.90 16.06 -5.14
CA GLU A 285 18.31 16.36 -5.42
C GLU A 285 19.22 15.91 -4.27
N SER A 286 18.84 16.24 -3.03
CA SER A 286 19.60 15.85 -1.85
C SER A 286 19.58 14.32 -1.62
N ALA A 287 18.48 13.64 -1.97
CA ALA A 287 18.41 12.17 -1.92
C ALA A 287 19.41 11.54 -2.91
N VAL A 288 19.46 12.02 -4.16
CA VAL A 288 20.43 11.56 -5.15
C VAL A 288 21.86 11.83 -4.67
N GLU A 289 22.15 13.04 -4.19
CA GLU A 289 23.48 13.42 -3.71
C GLU A 289 23.94 12.52 -2.54
N ARG A 290 23.04 12.27 -1.57
CA ARG A 290 23.42 11.72 -0.26
C ARG A 290 23.18 10.23 -0.09
N LEU A 291 22.31 9.63 -0.91
CA LEU A 291 21.96 8.21 -0.87
C LEU A 291 22.50 7.41 -2.06
N SER A 292 23.03 8.04 -3.12
CA SER A 292 23.57 7.31 -4.30
C SER A 292 24.72 6.33 -4.02
N ARG A 293 25.32 6.36 -2.83
CA ARG A 293 26.43 5.46 -2.41
C ARG A 293 25.99 4.38 -1.42
N THR A 294 24.72 3.97 -1.44
CA THR A 294 24.19 2.87 -0.63
C THR A 294 23.99 1.60 -1.46
N ASP A 295 23.73 0.48 -0.80
CA ASP A 295 23.46 -0.82 -1.45
C ASP A 295 22.09 -0.89 -2.16
N TYR A 296 21.26 0.13 -2.01
CA TYR A 296 19.94 0.28 -2.62
C TYR A 296 19.85 1.59 -3.40
N SER A 297 18.89 1.68 -4.34
CA SER A 297 18.63 2.92 -5.07
C SER A 297 18.03 3.99 -4.16
N TRP A 298 18.45 5.25 -4.31
CA TRP A 298 17.98 6.38 -3.48
C TRP A 298 16.46 6.50 -3.47
N SER A 299 15.80 6.21 -4.60
CA SER A 299 14.36 6.32 -4.77
C SER A 299 13.60 5.18 -4.11
N GLU A 300 14.24 4.07 -3.70
CA GLU A 300 13.62 3.02 -2.85
C GLU A 300 13.31 3.52 -1.43
N LYS A 301 13.84 4.69 -1.05
CA LYS A 301 13.64 5.27 0.28
C LYS A 301 12.49 6.24 0.40
N ILE A 302 11.82 6.61 -0.69
CA ILE A 302 10.88 7.73 -0.70
C ILE A 302 9.50 7.26 -1.15
N LEU A 303 8.47 7.63 -0.39
CA LEU A 303 7.07 7.30 -0.66
C LEU A 303 6.27 8.56 -1.00
N PHE A 304 5.36 8.42 -1.96
CA PHE A 304 4.33 9.42 -2.22
C PHE A 304 3.23 9.39 -1.14
N GLY A 305 2.76 10.56 -0.71
CA GLY A 305 1.55 10.67 0.11
C GLY A 305 1.00 12.10 0.18
N THR A 306 -0.25 12.24 0.62
CA THR A 306 -0.99 13.51 0.49
C THR A 306 -1.23 14.27 1.80
N ASP A 307 -1.31 13.56 2.93
CA ASP A 307 -1.84 14.08 4.21
C ASP A 307 -3.25 14.68 4.08
N PHE A 308 -4.04 14.18 3.12
CA PHE A 308 -5.45 14.57 3.01
C PHE A 308 -6.18 14.14 4.28
N SER A 309 -7.00 14.97 4.91
CA SER A 309 -7.73 16.11 4.34
C SER A 309 -7.20 17.49 4.69
N PHE A 310 -6.00 17.60 5.26
CA PHE A 310 -5.49 18.90 5.71
C PHE A 310 -4.88 19.69 4.56
N LEU A 311 -4.19 18.98 3.67
CA LEU A 311 -3.50 19.51 2.50
C LEU A 311 -3.92 18.70 1.27
N SER A 312 -3.92 19.31 0.09
CA SER A 312 -4.61 18.71 -1.06
C SER A 312 -3.94 18.97 -2.40
N VAL A 313 -3.51 20.20 -2.69
CA VAL A 313 -2.94 20.55 -4.00
C VAL A 313 -1.45 20.19 -4.09
N GLN A 314 -0.71 20.18 -2.98
CA GLN A 314 0.72 19.83 -2.93
C GLN A 314 1.06 18.49 -3.60
N ALA A 315 0.13 17.54 -3.52
CA ALA A 315 0.26 16.24 -4.17
C ALA A 315 0.48 16.37 -5.69
N ALA A 316 -0.14 17.35 -6.35
CA ALA A 316 0.06 17.62 -7.77
C ALA A 316 1.48 18.13 -8.05
N ASP A 317 2.07 18.95 -7.18
CA ASP A 317 3.43 19.45 -7.34
C ASP A 317 4.44 18.30 -7.32
N ILE A 318 4.28 17.35 -6.39
CA ILE A 318 5.11 16.14 -6.35
C ILE A 318 4.96 15.32 -7.63
N ILE A 319 3.73 14.99 -8.03
CA ILE A 319 3.49 14.16 -9.23
C ILE A 319 4.07 14.84 -10.46
N LEU A 320 3.81 16.13 -10.66
CA LEU A 320 4.30 16.88 -11.83
C LEU A 320 5.81 17.08 -11.80
N PHE A 321 6.42 17.27 -10.63
CA PHE A 321 7.87 17.31 -10.51
C PHE A 321 8.48 15.99 -10.97
N LEU A 322 7.98 14.84 -10.51
CA LEU A 322 8.46 13.50 -10.93
C LEU A 322 8.31 13.23 -12.44
N LEU A 323 7.49 14.02 -13.14
CA LEU A 323 7.29 13.96 -14.60
C LEU A 323 8.05 15.06 -15.36
N SER A 324 8.78 15.93 -14.66
CA SER A 324 9.46 17.10 -15.22
C SER A 324 10.88 16.82 -15.71
N HIS A 325 11.44 17.76 -16.45
CA HIS A 325 12.86 17.75 -16.84
C HIS A 325 13.82 17.90 -15.65
N ASP A 326 13.36 18.54 -14.57
CA ASP A 326 14.17 18.82 -13.39
C ASP A 326 14.26 17.62 -12.43
N PHE A 327 13.43 16.60 -12.62
CA PHE A 327 13.52 15.39 -11.82
C PHE A 327 14.82 14.64 -12.13
N PRO A 328 15.68 14.39 -11.13
CA PRO A 328 16.98 13.77 -11.38
C PRO A 328 16.93 12.25 -11.63
N GLY A 329 15.74 11.62 -11.53
CA GLY A 329 15.55 10.18 -11.69
C GLY A 329 14.94 9.76 -13.03
N SER A 330 14.79 8.46 -13.25
CA SER A 330 14.06 7.89 -14.40
C SER A 330 12.57 7.73 -14.11
N LEU A 331 11.79 7.39 -15.15
CA LEU A 331 10.38 7.04 -14.98
C LEU A 331 10.19 5.81 -14.06
N ALA A 332 11.16 4.89 -14.00
CA ALA A 332 11.17 3.81 -13.00
C ALA A 332 11.35 4.32 -11.56
N ASP A 333 12.20 5.33 -11.35
CA ASP A 333 12.35 5.97 -10.03
C ASP A 333 11.03 6.63 -9.62
N ALA A 334 10.41 7.37 -10.55
CA ALA A 334 9.09 7.97 -10.34
C ALA A 334 8.02 6.93 -10.00
N GLN A 335 7.93 5.82 -10.75
CA GLN A 335 6.99 4.73 -10.46
C GLN A 335 7.23 4.06 -9.11
N ARG A 336 8.49 3.88 -8.70
CA ARG A 336 8.82 3.37 -7.36
C ARG A 336 8.33 4.30 -6.27
N ILE A 337 8.62 5.59 -6.40
CA ILE A 337 8.20 6.63 -5.44
C ILE A 337 6.68 6.73 -5.36
N LEU A 338 6.01 6.78 -6.52
CA LEU A 338 4.56 6.96 -6.63
C LEU A 338 3.76 5.79 -6.09
N GLY A 339 4.29 4.56 -6.11
CA GLY A 339 3.50 3.42 -5.63
C GLY A 339 4.28 2.17 -5.26
N GLY A 340 5.38 1.87 -5.96
CA GLY A 340 6.13 0.63 -5.74
C GLY A 340 6.62 0.45 -4.31
N ASN A 341 7.18 1.49 -3.71
CA ASN A 341 7.72 1.44 -2.35
C ASN A 341 6.63 1.21 -1.30
N ALA A 342 5.48 1.88 -1.43
CA ALA A 342 4.36 1.71 -0.51
C ALA A 342 3.83 0.26 -0.53
N LEU A 343 3.67 -0.31 -1.74
CA LEU A 343 3.24 -1.70 -1.90
C LEU A 343 4.28 -2.69 -1.35
N ALA A 344 5.57 -2.44 -1.60
CA ALA A 344 6.66 -3.29 -1.10
C ALA A 344 6.76 -3.28 0.44
N LEU A 345 6.47 -2.16 1.10
CA LEU A 345 6.47 -2.10 2.57
C LEU A 345 5.27 -2.84 3.20
N ILE A 346 4.13 -2.91 2.51
CA ILE A 346 2.92 -3.57 3.03
C ILE A 346 2.86 -5.05 2.66
N GLN A 347 3.52 -5.46 1.56
CA GLN A 347 3.50 -6.71 0.77
C GLN A 347 2.99 -8.03 1.38
N LYS A 348 2.89 -8.19 2.70
CA LYS A 348 2.22 -9.29 3.35
C LYS A 348 0.72 -9.31 2.97
N PRO A 349 0.23 -10.42 2.38
CA PRO A 349 -1.20 -10.55 2.06
C PRO A 349 -2.06 -10.43 3.31
N PHE A 350 -3.26 -9.84 3.17
CA PHE A 350 -4.21 -9.69 4.27
C PHE A 350 -4.51 -11.03 4.95
N SER A 351 -4.50 -11.09 6.27
CA SER A 351 -5.03 -12.24 7.00
C SER A 351 -5.44 -11.84 8.41
N THR A 352 -6.34 -12.62 9.01
CA THR A 352 -6.78 -12.42 10.39
C THR A 352 -6.65 -13.68 11.24
N SER A 353 -6.85 -13.51 12.54
CA SER A 353 -7.01 -14.55 13.53
C SER A 353 -8.30 -15.37 13.33
N ALA A 354 -9.20 -14.97 12.42
CA ALA A 354 -10.34 -15.79 12.00
C ALA A 354 -9.98 -16.79 10.89
N GLY A 355 -8.76 -16.71 10.33
CA GLY A 355 -8.34 -17.62 9.27
C GLY A 355 -8.41 -19.11 9.62
N ALA A 356 -8.97 -19.90 8.70
CA ALA A 356 -9.07 -21.35 8.82
C ALA A 356 -7.89 -22.04 8.13
N GLN A 357 -7.48 -23.19 8.65
CA GLN A 357 -6.50 -24.05 7.97
C GLN A 357 -7.23 -25.01 7.03
N THR A 358 -6.90 -24.92 5.74
CA THR A 358 -7.40 -25.77 4.67
C THR A 358 -6.22 -26.30 3.88
N THR A 359 -6.36 -27.47 3.26
CA THR A 359 -5.35 -27.98 2.34
C THR A 359 -5.31 -27.08 1.10
N PRO A 360 -4.17 -26.47 0.77
CA PRO A 360 -4.02 -25.73 -0.47
C PRO A 360 -4.33 -26.60 -1.69
N VAL A 361 -5.05 -26.04 -2.66
CA VAL A 361 -5.32 -26.68 -3.95
C VAL A 361 -4.98 -25.71 -5.07
N GLU A 362 -4.45 -26.22 -6.17
CA GLU A 362 -4.17 -25.43 -7.37
C GLU A 362 -4.94 -25.98 -8.58
N TYR A 363 -5.55 -25.08 -9.34
CA TYR A 363 -6.12 -25.38 -10.64
C TYR A 363 -5.34 -24.65 -11.73
N THR A 364 -4.87 -25.38 -12.74
CA THR A 364 -4.13 -24.83 -13.88
C THR A 364 -4.89 -25.04 -15.18
N THR A 365 -4.93 -24.04 -16.05
CA THR A 365 -5.55 -24.16 -17.38
C THR A 365 -4.89 -23.21 -18.37
N GLY A 366 -4.96 -23.52 -19.67
CA GLY A 366 -4.55 -22.57 -20.72
C GLY A 366 -5.59 -21.44 -20.85
N ASP A 367 -5.16 -20.19 -20.96
CA ASP A 367 -5.98 -18.99 -21.00
C ASP A 367 -5.44 -17.94 -21.98
N VAL A 368 -5.44 -18.29 -23.27
CA VAL A 368 -5.06 -17.39 -24.37
C VAL A 368 -5.87 -16.09 -24.31
N GLY A 369 -5.18 -14.95 -24.19
CA GLY A 369 -5.81 -13.62 -24.15
C GLY A 369 -6.60 -13.27 -22.88
N GLY A 370 -6.50 -14.05 -21.79
CA GLY A 370 -7.01 -13.64 -20.47
C GLY A 370 -8.51 -13.80 -20.21
N LYS A 371 -9.25 -14.43 -21.13
CA LYS A 371 -10.71 -14.52 -21.04
C LYS A 371 -11.18 -15.37 -19.86
N LYS A 372 -10.52 -16.50 -19.58
CA LYS A 372 -10.91 -17.40 -18.48
C LYS A 372 -10.71 -16.74 -17.13
N GLN A 373 -9.61 -16.00 -16.97
CA GLN A 373 -9.37 -15.20 -15.78
C GLN A 373 -10.50 -14.19 -15.54
N VAL A 374 -10.87 -13.41 -16.56
CA VAL A 374 -11.96 -12.43 -16.46
C VAL A 374 -13.29 -13.09 -16.11
N THR A 375 -13.61 -14.25 -16.71
CA THR A 375 -14.84 -14.99 -16.39
C THR A 375 -14.85 -15.49 -14.94
N LEU A 376 -13.74 -16.03 -14.44
CA LEU A 376 -13.61 -16.45 -13.05
C LEU A 376 -13.74 -15.26 -12.09
N GLU A 377 -13.06 -14.16 -12.38
CA GLU A 377 -13.16 -12.92 -11.61
C GLU A 377 -14.60 -12.42 -11.54
N ASN A 378 -15.34 -12.42 -12.66
CA ASN A 378 -16.76 -12.04 -12.66
C ASN A 378 -17.61 -12.99 -11.80
N ALA A 379 -17.33 -14.30 -11.82
CA ALA A 379 -18.01 -15.26 -10.96
C ALA A 379 -17.72 -15.00 -9.47
N LEU A 380 -16.47 -14.68 -9.11
CA LEU A 380 -16.09 -14.31 -7.74
C LEU A 380 -16.72 -12.98 -7.30
N LEU A 381 -16.78 -11.98 -8.18
CA LEU A 381 -17.47 -10.72 -7.90
C LEU A 381 -18.98 -10.95 -7.70
N ASN A 382 -19.59 -11.88 -8.43
CA ASN A 382 -21.00 -12.24 -8.23
C ASN A 382 -21.25 -12.87 -6.85
N LEU A 383 -20.30 -13.61 -6.26
CA LEU A 383 -20.45 -14.11 -4.88
C LEU A 383 -20.61 -12.98 -3.86
N LEU A 384 -20.04 -11.81 -4.15
CA LEU A 384 -20.19 -10.66 -3.28
C LEU A 384 -21.64 -10.17 -3.26
N ASN A 385 -22.45 -10.42 -4.29
CA ASN A 385 -23.84 -9.96 -4.38
C ASN A 385 -24.80 -10.67 -3.42
N ASP A 386 -24.52 -11.92 -3.07
CA ASP A 386 -25.38 -12.71 -2.18
C ASP A 386 -25.13 -12.44 -0.68
N GLU A 387 -24.25 -11.48 -0.35
CA GLU A 387 -23.88 -11.06 1.01
C GLU A 387 -23.33 -12.17 1.92
N LYS A 388 -23.04 -13.35 1.38
CA LYS A 388 -22.39 -14.47 2.09
C LYS A 388 -20.88 -14.31 2.17
N TRP A 389 -20.29 -13.65 1.17
CA TRP A 389 -18.86 -13.44 1.02
C TRP A 389 -18.57 -11.95 0.91
N ASP A 390 -17.53 -11.51 1.62
CA ASP A 390 -16.93 -10.20 1.48
C ASP A 390 -15.52 -10.31 0.89
N LEU A 391 -15.09 -9.25 0.21
CA LEU A 391 -13.74 -9.11 -0.31
C LEU A 391 -12.93 -8.31 0.71
N SER A 392 -12.07 -8.96 1.47
CA SER A 392 -11.27 -8.32 2.53
C SER A 392 -10.04 -7.60 1.99
N SER A 393 -9.44 -8.10 0.91
CA SER A 393 -8.32 -7.43 0.24
C SER A 393 -8.14 -7.90 -1.19
N LEU A 394 -7.48 -7.06 -1.99
CA LEU A 394 -6.92 -7.41 -3.29
C LEU A 394 -5.46 -6.97 -3.32
N ASP A 395 -4.55 -7.92 -3.13
CA ASP A 395 -3.10 -7.69 -2.98
C ASP A 395 -2.38 -8.07 -4.27
N LEU A 396 -1.91 -7.06 -5.01
CA LEU A 396 -1.25 -7.23 -6.30
C LEU A 396 0.17 -7.77 -6.11
N MET A 397 0.59 -8.68 -6.99
CA MET A 397 1.97 -9.17 -6.99
C MET A 397 2.93 -8.07 -7.44
N LEU A 398 4.16 -8.11 -6.92
CA LEU A 398 5.22 -7.12 -7.16
C LEU A 398 6.50 -7.82 -7.64
N PRO A 399 7.38 -7.16 -8.41
CA PRO A 399 8.69 -7.72 -8.73
C PRO A 399 9.52 -7.94 -7.47
N PRO A 400 10.54 -8.83 -7.52
CA PRO A 400 11.48 -8.98 -6.44
C PRO A 400 12.09 -7.64 -5.99
N SER A 401 12.40 -7.53 -4.69
CA SER A 401 13.02 -6.33 -4.13
C SER A 401 14.30 -5.97 -4.88
N GLY A 402 14.45 -4.68 -5.21
CA GLY A 402 15.61 -4.18 -5.99
C GLY A 402 15.57 -4.51 -7.49
N THR A 403 14.51 -5.14 -8.00
CA THR A 403 14.38 -5.53 -9.42
C THR A 403 13.25 -4.79 -10.15
N TRP A 404 12.84 -3.63 -9.64
CA TRP A 404 11.76 -2.86 -10.25
C TRP A 404 12.10 -2.48 -11.69
N PRO A 405 11.22 -2.78 -12.67
CA PRO A 405 11.53 -2.58 -14.09
C PRO A 405 11.33 -1.12 -14.51
N GLU A 406 11.92 -0.76 -15.66
CA GLU A 406 11.49 0.43 -16.40
C GLU A 406 10.05 0.25 -16.91
N PRO A 407 9.16 1.25 -16.76
CA PRO A 407 7.82 1.18 -17.31
C PRO A 407 7.85 0.94 -18.82
N ILE A 408 7.08 -0.05 -19.26
CA ILE A 408 6.91 -0.41 -20.67
C ILE A 408 5.80 0.44 -21.26
N LYS A 409 5.99 0.94 -22.47
CA LYS A 409 4.97 1.73 -23.17
C LYS A 409 3.69 0.93 -23.42
N LEU A 410 2.56 1.62 -23.50
CA LEU A 410 1.23 1.04 -23.65
C LEU A 410 1.09 0.16 -24.89
N SER A 411 1.70 0.54 -26.01
CA SER A 411 1.68 -0.26 -27.25
C SER A 411 2.32 -1.64 -27.09
N ASP A 412 3.17 -1.81 -26.08
CA ASP A 412 3.98 -3.00 -25.83
C ASP A 412 3.52 -3.72 -24.55
N GLY A 413 2.32 -3.40 -24.06
CA GLY A 413 1.67 -4.06 -22.91
C GLY A 413 1.52 -3.19 -21.67
N GLY A 414 2.23 -2.07 -21.56
CA GLY A 414 1.97 -1.08 -20.50
C GLY A 414 2.34 -1.51 -19.07
N PHE A 415 3.27 -2.46 -18.90
CA PHE A 415 3.68 -2.94 -17.58
C PHE A 415 4.52 -1.90 -16.84
N ASN A 416 4.23 -1.67 -15.57
CA ASN A 416 4.85 -0.63 -14.74
C ASN A 416 5.48 -1.17 -13.45
N GLY A 417 5.68 -2.49 -13.36
CA GLY A 417 6.16 -3.14 -12.15
C GLY A 417 5.05 -3.55 -11.17
N VAL A 418 3.77 -3.31 -11.47
CA VAL A 418 2.66 -3.88 -10.70
C VAL A 418 1.93 -4.92 -11.55
N TYR A 419 1.86 -6.16 -11.09
CA TYR A 419 1.21 -7.25 -11.82
C TYR A 419 -0.31 -7.18 -11.61
N LEU A 420 -1.03 -6.54 -12.52
CA LEU A 420 -2.50 -6.39 -12.43
C LEU A 420 -3.25 -7.71 -12.67
N ASP A 421 -2.60 -8.68 -13.30
CA ASP A 421 -3.17 -9.99 -13.65
C ASP A 421 -2.78 -11.11 -12.67
N SER A 422 -1.91 -10.80 -11.69
CA SER A 422 -1.40 -11.76 -10.72
C SER A 422 -1.50 -11.14 -9.33
N TYR A 423 -2.31 -11.74 -8.46
CA TYR A 423 -2.70 -11.13 -7.19
C TYR A 423 -3.22 -12.17 -6.19
N VAL A 424 -3.31 -11.79 -4.93
CA VAL A 424 -4.03 -12.54 -3.88
C VAL A 424 -5.31 -11.79 -3.55
N MET A 425 -6.44 -12.45 -3.77
CA MET A 425 -7.76 -11.99 -3.35
C MET A 425 -8.09 -12.68 -2.03
N CYS A 426 -8.36 -11.91 -0.97
CA CYS A 426 -8.81 -12.49 0.30
C CYS A 426 -10.33 -12.41 0.41
N LEU A 427 -10.99 -13.57 0.43
CA LEU A 427 -12.44 -13.67 0.65
C LEU A 427 -12.73 -14.11 2.08
N ARG A 428 -13.73 -13.48 2.71
CA ARG A 428 -14.21 -13.85 4.04
C ARG A 428 -15.69 -14.17 4.01
N SER A 429 -16.07 -15.34 4.52
CA SER A 429 -17.46 -15.74 4.65
C SER A 429 -18.07 -15.17 5.93
N HIS A 430 -19.30 -14.65 5.83
CA HIS A 430 -20.08 -14.20 6.98
C HIS A 430 -20.64 -15.36 7.82
N ASP A 431 -21.01 -16.47 7.16
CA ASP A 431 -21.72 -17.58 7.80
C ASP A 431 -20.78 -18.71 8.24
N LEU A 432 -19.70 -18.95 7.50
CA LEU A 432 -18.82 -20.10 7.69
C LEU A 432 -17.60 -19.82 8.58
N ASP A 433 -17.45 -18.56 9.04
CA ASP A 433 -16.25 -18.05 9.72
C ASP A 433 -14.95 -18.47 8.99
N LYS A 434 -14.98 -18.38 7.65
CA LYS A 434 -13.95 -18.89 6.76
C LYS A 434 -13.27 -17.72 6.04
N GLU A 435 -11.96 -17.61 6.19
CA GLU A 435 -11.10 -16.70 5.41
C GLU A 435 -10.25 -17.53 4.45
N ILE A 436 -10.21 -17.15 3.17
CA ILE A 436 -9.52 -17.90 2.10
C ILE A 436 -8.76 -16.92 1.23
N HIS A 437 -7.55 -17.32 0.82
CA HIS A 437 -6.82 -16.65 -0.25
C HIS A 437 -7.06 -17.34 -1.58
N ILE A 438 -7.49 -16.55 -2.57
CA ILE A 438 -7.48 -16.94 -3.98
C ILE A 438 -6.27 -16.29 -4.61
N TRP A 439 -5.23 -17.09 -4.87
CA TRP A 439 -4.00 -16.63 -5.48
C TRP A 439 -4.03 -16.90 -6.98
N MET A 440 -4.20 -15.83 -7.74
CA MET A 440 -4.25 -15.80 -9.20
C MET A 440 -2.85 -15.51 -9.75
N ARG A 441 -2.43 -16.31 -10.74
CA ARG A 441 -1.13 -16.14 -11.42
C ARG A 441 -1.25 -16.42 -12.91
N ARG A 442 -0.68 -15.56 -13.72
CA ARG A 442 -0.38 -15.87 -15.12
C ARG A 442 1.08 -16.29 -15.25
N THR A 443 1.32 -17.44 -15.86
CA THR A 443 2.69 -17.89 -16.17
C THR A 443 3.00 -17.67 -17.66
N THR A 444 4.29 -17.61 -17.98
CA THR A 444 4.78 -17.52 -19.36
C THR A 444 4.26 -18.70 -20.18
N GLY A 445 3.55 -18.43 -21.29
CA GLY A 445 2.90 -19.45 -22.11
C GLY A 445 1.37 -19.44 -22.08
N GLU A 446 0.77 -18.34 -21.63
CA GLU A 446 -0.69 -18.12 -21.60
C GLU A 446 -1.45 -19.07 -20.66
N SER A 447 -0.81 -19.68 -19.68
CA SER A 447 -1.53 -20.46 -18.65
C SER A 447 -1.92 -19.61 -17.45
N LEU A 448 -3.09 -19.92 -16.92
CA LEU A 448 -3.67 -19.38 -15.70
C LEU A 448 -3.56 -20.42 -14.59
N SER A 449 -3.02 -20.02 -13.44
CA SER A 449 -3.11 -20.76 -12.19
C SER A 449 -4.00 -20.01 -11.20
N CYS A 450 -4.93 -20.73 -10.60
CA CYS A 450 -5.75 -20.28 -9.49
C CYS A 450 -5.54 -21.23 -8.31
N SER A 451 -4.98 -20.73 -7.22
CA SER A 451 -4.82 -21.51 -5.99
C SER A 451 -5.75 -21.01 -4.90
N LEU A 452 -6.38 -21.94 -4.18
CA LEU A 452 -7.11 -21.62 -2.96
C LEU A 452 -6.25 -22.03 -1.78
N LEU A 453 -5.88 -21.06 -0.95
CA LEU A 453 -4.94 -21.22 0.15
C LEU A 453 -5.61 -20.89 1.49
N SER A 454 -5.08 -21.51 2.54
CA SER A 454 -5.36 -21.07 3.90
C SER A 454 -4.64 -19.76 4.19
N THR A 455 -5.27 -18.92 5.02
CA THR A 455 -4.64 -17.67 5.48
C THR A 455 -3.80 -17.87 6.75
N LYS A 456 -3.85 -19.08 7.32
CA LYS A 456 -3.07 -19.53 8.48
C LYS A 456 -2.33 -20.84 8.22
N GLY A 457 -1.49 -21.21 9.18
CA GLY A 457 -0.68 -22.43 9.13
C GLY A 457 0.64 -22.23 8.40
N MET A 458 1.34 -23.34 8.17
CA MET A 458 2.66 -23.36 7.53
C MET A 458 2.61 -23.29 6.00
N ALA A 459 1.48 -23.63 5.38
CA ALA A 459 1.30 -23.64 3.93
C ALA A 459 0.44 -22.44 3.46
N ARG A 460 0.90 -21.23 3.79
CA ARG A 460 0.27 -19.97 3.42
C ARG A 460 1.20 -19.12 2.57
N ILE A 461 0.64 -18.11 1.91
CA ILE A 461 1.43 -17.08 1.24
C ILE A 461 1.86 -16.01 2.26
N ASP A 462 3.16 -15.72 2.31
CA ASP A 462 3.74 -14.80 3.31
C ASP A 462 4.10 -13.43 2.70
N THR A 463 4.15 -13.31 1.37
CA THR A 463 4.48 -12.07 0.66
C THR A 463 3.83 -12.03 -0.73
N ALA A 464 3.54 -10.82 -1.22
CA ALA A 464 3.13 -10.52 -2.59
C ALA A 464 4.35 -10.28 -3.52
N GLU A 465 5.57 -10.41 -3.01
CA GLU A 465 6.77 -10.43 -3.84
C GLU A 465 6.76 -11.65 -4.78
N TYR A 466 6.71 -11.39 -6.08
CA TYR A 466 6.68 -12.37 -7.15
C TYR A 466 8.08 -12.91 -7.44
N ALA A 467 8.66 -13.55 -6.44
CA ALA A 467 9.94 -14.23 -6.54
C ALA A 467 9.76 -15.68 -6.07
N SER A 468 10.12 -16.65 -6.91
CA SER A 468 9.97 -18.07 -6.58
C SER A 468 10.64 -18.46 -5.25
N GLN A 469 11.79 -17.83 -4.95
CA GLN A 469 12.55 -17.99 -3.71
C GLN A 469 11.92 -17.34 -2.48
N SER A 470 11.04 -16.36 -2.66
CA SER A 470 10.34 -15.68 -1.57
C SER A 470 9.09 -16.46 -1.12
N PHE A 471 8.66 -17.46 -1.91
CA PHE A 471 7.54 -18.31 -1.54
C PHE A 471 7.93 -19.42 -0.57
N ASN A 472 7.03 -19.69 0.37
CA ASN A 472 7.20 -20.69 1.40
C ASN A 472 7.37 -22.10 0.79
N PRO A 473 8.49 -22.82 1.05
CA PRO A 473 8.74 -24.13 0.45
C PRO A 473 7.68 -25.19 0.78
N VAL A 474 7.06 -25.08 1.96
CA VAL A 474 5.97 -25.97 2.37
C VAL A 474 4.76 -25.72 1.47
N LEU A 475 4.39 -24.46 1.25
CA LEU A 475 3.30 -24.09 0.34
C LEU A 475 3.57 -24.61 -1.08
N ILE A 476 4.76 -24.37 -1.64
CA ILE A 476 5.11 -24.80 -3.01
C ILE A 476 4.96 -26.32 -3.14
N ARG A 477 5.49 -27.08 -2.18
CA ARG A 477 5.39 -28.55 -2.19
C ARG A 477 3.93 -29.00 -2.12
N THR A 478 3.15 -28.42 -1.21
CA THR A 478 1.74 -28.79 -1.06
C THR A 478 0.93 -28.47 -2.31
N LEU A 479 1.18 -27.34 -2.98
CA LEU A 479 0.54 -27.00 -4.25
C LEU A 479 0.92 -28.02 -5.34
N SER A 480 2.19 -28.41 -5.43
CA SER A 480 2.62 -29.45 -6.37
C SER A 480 1.91 -30.79 -6.16
N ASP A 481 1.67 -31.18 -4.90
CA ASP A 481 0.98 -32.42 -4.56
C ASP A 481 -0.54 -32.37 -4.84
N HIS A 482 -1.12 -31.16 -4.90
CA HIS A 482 -2.57 -30.93 -5.04
C HIS A 482 -2.91 -30.03 -6.25
N SER A 483 -2.08 -30.04 -7.29
CA SER A 483 -2.32 -29.31 -8.52
C SER A 483 -3.12 -30.15 -9.52
N VAL A 484 -4.15 -29.57 -10.11
CA VAL A 484 -5.02 -30.22 -11.09
C VAL A 484 -5.05 -29.40 -12.37
N THR A 485 -4.66 -30.00 -13.50
CA THR A 485 -4.74 -29.36 -14.82
C THR A 485 -6.12 -29.60 -15.45
N LEU A 486 -6.83 -28.52 -15.76
CA LEU A 486 -8.18 -28.51 -16.29
C LEU A 486 -8.18 -28.31 -17.81
N LYS A 487 -8.97 -29.13 -18.51
CA LYS A 487 -9.05 -29.13 -19.99
C LYS A 487 -10.05 -28.10 -20.54
N SER A 488 -11.12 -27.77 -19.81
CA SER A 488 -12.14 -26.78 -20.24
C SER A 488 -12.20 -25.55 -19.31
N SER A 489 -12.84 -24.47 -19.76
CA SER A 489 -13.07 -23.24 -18.97
C SER A 489 -14.12 -23.42 -17.88
N ASP A 490 -15.18 -24.18 -18.17
CA ASP A 490 -16.32 -24.35 -17.27
C ASP A 490 -15.93 -25.15 -16.03
N ASP A 491 -14.97 -26.07 -16.19
CA ASP A 491 -14.37 -26.81 -15.08
C ASP A 491 -13.69 -25.89 -14.06
N LEU A 492 -13.05 -24.78 -14.47
CA LEU A 492 -12.29 -23.94 -13.54
C LEU A 492 -13.22 -23.22 -12.57
N ILE A 493 -14.27 -22.60 -13.09
CA ILE A 493 -15.24 -21.86 -12.27
C ILE A 493 -15.97 -22.81 -11.34
N GLU A 494 -16.47 -23.93 -11.87
CA GLU A 494 -17.17 -24.93 -11.06
C GLU A 494 -16.28 -25.44 -9.93
N LYS A 495 -15.02 -25.80 -10.22
CA LYS A 495 -14.07 -26.29 -9.20
C LYS A 495 -13.76 -25.23 -8.15
N VAL A 496 -13.43 -24.00 -8.55
CA VAL A 496 -13.14 -22.91 -7.59
C VAL A 496 -14.35 -22.62 -6.72
N LEU A 497 -15.53 -22.44 -7.31
CA LEU A 497 -16.75 -22.12 -6.55
C LEU A 497 -17.17 -23.27 -5.62
N SER A 498 -16.97 -24.53 -6.02
CA SER A 498 -17.28 -25.69 -5.17
C SER A 498 -16.48 -25.77 -3.87
N GLN A 499 -15.32 -25.08 -3.80
CA GLN A 499 -14.51 -24.98 -2.58
C GLN A 499 -14.97 -23.83 -1.65
N LEU A 500 -15.82 -22.94 -2.18
CA LEU A 500 -16.38 -21.76 -1.50
C LEU A 500 -17.85 -21.98 -1.06
N THR A 501 -18.53 -22.99 -1.58
CA THR A 501 -19.84 -23.47 -1.12
C THR A 501 -19.68 -24.57 -0.09
#